data_AF-A0A931UI49-F1
#
_entry.id   AF-A0A931UI49-F1
#
_cell.length_a   1.000
_cell.length_b   1.000
_cell.length_c   1.000
_cell.angle_alpha   90.00
_cell.angle_beta   90.00
_cell.angle_gamma   90.00
#
_symmetry.space_group_name_H-M   'P 1'
#
loop_
_entity.id
_entity.type
_entity.pdbx_description
1 polymer ?
#
loop_
_entity_poly.entity_id
_entity_poly.type
_entity_poly.pdbx_seq_one_letter_code
_entity_poly.pdbx_strand_id
1 'polypeptide(L)'
;MLNRNKCVICTFIESIYLWTTMMAHPTTTTTQAADSEITRPDEALLGTLGRLLAPLARLCLANGVPFATAEELLKRAFVQEAAALQPGAPGHGAVSRISTATGINRREVTRLTSSEAPERPTKAPLATELFARWTTDQAFRDHDGAPLVLKRLGPAPSFDTLAQSITRDVHPRSLLDELVRLGLARHDAESDCVTLLRGDFVPKGDSQQMLGLLGDNCGDHLDAAVANVLSDGRRHVEQAVFADELSAESVEALRPLVTAQWQALRDAMVPALTALIEADRAAGRRQDQRVRIGLYTFTESQPDTDSPATEPTARRSRKSTLKEHSK
;
A
#
# COMPACT_ATOMS: atom_id res chain seq x y z
N MET A 1 -5.19 -1.17 -52.46
CA MET A 1 -4.13 -1.93 -51.78
C MET A 1 -3.95 -1.32 -50.40
N LEU A 2 -4.83 -1.60 -49.45
CA LEU A 2 -4.66 -2.64 -48.42
C LEU A 2 -3.23 -2.70 -47.86
N ASN A 3 -3.01 -2.18 -46.65
CA ASN A 3 -2.16 -2.89 -45.70
C ASN A 3 -2.44 -2.51 -44.22
N ARG A 4 -3.02 -3.50 -43.51
CA ARG A 4 -2.88 -3.85 -42.07
C ARG A 4 -3.13 -2.74 -41.05
N ASN A 5 -4.33 -2.61 -40.46
CA ASN A 5 -4.90 -3.54 -39.46
C ASN A 5 -3.83 -4.28 -38.65
N LYS A 6 -3.39 -3.68 -37.55
CA LYS A 6 -2.84 -4.40 -36.40
C LYS A 6 -3.85 -4.30 -35.27
N CYS A 7 -4.18 -5.47 -34.74
CA CYS A 7 -5.18 -5.72 -33.70
C CYS A 7 -4.91 -4.91 -32.43
N VAL A 8 -5.97 -4.33 -31.86
CA VAL A 8 -6.09 -4.17 -30.40
C VAL A 8 -6.15 -5.57 -29.82
N ILE A 9 -5.09 -6.04 -29.17
CA ILE A 9 -5.14 -7.29 -28.39
C ILE A 9 -5.74 -6.91 -27.03
N CYS A 10 -7.07 -6.94 -26.92
CA CYS A 10 -7.73 -6.99 -25.63
C CYS A 10 -7.43 -8.37 -25.03
N THR A 11 -6.46 -8.44 -24.11
CA THR A 11 -6.12 -9.72 -23.47
C THR A 11 -7.11 -9.92 -22.33
N PHE A 12 -7.96 -10.94 -22.44
CA PHE A 12 -8.68 -11.46 -21.29
C PHE A 12 -7.65 -12.16 -20.41
N ILE A 13 -7.36 -11.63 -19.22
CA ILE A 13 -6.48 -12.32 -18.28
C ILE A 13 -7.32 -13.41 -17.63
N GLU A 14 -7.39 -14.59 -18.25
CA GLU A 14 -7.70 -15.83 -17.54
C GLU A 14 -6.45 -16.20 -16.72
N SER A 15 -6.41 -15.75 -15.47
CA SER A 15 -5.34 -16.15 -14.57
C SER A 15 -5.39 -17.67 -14.38
N ILE A 16 -4.27 -18.35 -14.69
CA ILE A 16 -3.99 -19.78 -14.48
C ILE A 16 -4.56 -20.76 -15.54
N TYR A 17 -4.13 -20.65 -16.80
CA TYR A 17 -4.09 -21.80 -17.71
C TYR A 17 -2.89 -21.68 -18.64
N LEU A 18 -1.73 -22.27 -18.27
CA LEU A 18 -0.67 -22.70 -19.22
C LEU A 18 0.52 -23.47 -18.60
N TRP A 19 0.40 -24.06 -17.40
CA TRP A 19 1.48 -24.85 -16.77
C TRP A 19 1.12 -26.33 -16.55
N THR A 20 0.40 -26.97 -17.47
CA THR A 20 0.09 -28.40 -17.34
C THR A 20 0.02 -29.17 -18.66
N THR A 21 0.99 -28.95 -19.56
CA THR A 21 1.20 -29.92 -20.66
C THR A 21 2.65 -29.96 -21.12
N MET A 22 3.50 -30.72 -20.41
CA MET A 22 4.62 -31.47 -21.01
C MET A 22 5.33 -32.32 -19.94
N MET A 23 4.82 -33.52 -19.70
CA MET A 23 5.59 -34.62 -19.10
C MET A 23 5.18 -35.93 -19.80
N ALA A 24 5.96 -36.31 -20.81
CA ALA A 24 6.10 -37.70 -21.26
C ALA A 24 7.55 -37.88 -21.74
N HIS A 25 8.33 -38.67 -20.98
CA HIS A 25 9.74 -39.01 -21.26
C HIS A 25 9.90 -39.92 -22.50
N PRO A 26 11.13 -40.05 -23.03
CA PRO A 26 11.98 -41.15 -22.56
C PRO A 26 13.45 -40.78 -22.27
N THR A 27 14.03 -41.63 -21.43
CA THR A 27 15.41 -41.77 -20.92
C THR A 27 16.58 -41.41 -21.83
N THR A 28 17.54 -40.66 -21.29
CA THR A 28 18.97 -40.92 -21.49
C THR A 28 19.78 -40.39 -20.31
N THR A 29 20.59 -41.28 -19.71
CA THR A 29 21.51 -41.02 -18.61
C THR A 29 22.62 -40.07 -19.05
N THR A 30 22.80 -38.92 -18.39
CA THR A 30 24.10 -38.26 -18.22
C THR A 30 24.06 -37.37 -16.97
N THR A 31 24.99 -37.65 -16.07
CA THR A 31 25.34 -36.93 -14.85
C THR A 31 25.56 -35.43 -15.08
N GLN A 32 24.81 -34.55 -14.39
CA GLN A 32 25.30 -33.20 -14.07
C GLN A 32 24.55 -32.54 -12.89
N ALA A 33 25.34 -32.19 -11.87
CA ALA A 33 25.17 -31.15 -10.85
C ALA A 33 23.76 -30.89 -10.29
N ALA A 34 23.50 -31.49 -9.12
CA ALA A 34 22.49 -31.03 -8.19
C ALA A 34 22.97 -29.75 -7.49
N ASP A 35 22.73 -28.59 -8.11
CA ASP A 35 22.79 -27.29 -7.44
C ASP A 35 21.39 -26.64 -7.47
N SER A 36 20.80 -26.58 -6.27
CA SER A 36 19.75 -25.66 -5.83
C SER A 36 18.52 -25.43 -6.74
N GLU A 37 17.52 -26.29 -6.60
CA GLU A 37 16.18 -26.09 -7.17
C GLU A 37 15.14 -25.66 -6.10
N ILE A 38 15.56 -24.84 -5.12
CA ILE A 38 14.67 -24.35 -4.03
C ILE A 38 14.23 -22.87 -4.23
N THR A 39 14.83 -22.12 -5.16
CA THR A 39 14.68 -20.65 -5.20
C THR A 39 13.90 -20.13 -6.42
N ARG A 40 12.62 -20.48 -6.59
CA ARG A 40 11.76 -19.91 -7.66
C ARG A 40 10.34 -19.50 -7.23
N PRO A 41 9.69 -20.12 -6.23
CA PRO A 41 8.40 -19.66 -5.71
C PRO A 41 8.50 -18.36 -4.88
N ASP A 42 9.59 -18.23 -4.10
CA ASP A 42 9.77 -17.10 -3.17
C ASP A 42 9.93 -15.76 -3.89
N GLU A 43 10.66 -15.72 -5.02
CA GLU A 43 10.90 -14.48 -5.74
C GLU A 43 9.64 -13.92 -6.41
N ALA A 44 8.81 -14.80 -6.99
CA ALA A 44 7.53 -14.40 -7.59
C ALA A 44 6.54 -13.89 -6.53
N LEU A 45 6.49 -14.55 -5.36
CA LEU A 45 5.69 -14.10 -4.23
C LEU A 45 6.21 -12.76 -3.69
N LEU A 46 7.51 -12.61 -3.48
CA LEU A 46 8.13 -11.37 -3.02
C LEU A 46 7.90 -10.21 -4.01
N GLY A 47 8.01 -10.46 -5.31
CA GLY A 47 7.70 -9.47 -6.35
C GLY A 47 6.22 -9.06 -6.36
N THR A 48 5.31 -9.99 -6.09
CA THR A 48 3.87 -9.71 -5.96
C THR A 48 3.56 -8.92 -4.69
N LEU A 49 4.16 -9.31 -3.56
CA LEU A 49 4.07 -8.55 -2.31
C LEU A 49 4.60 -7.13 -2.49
N GLY A 50 5.72 -6.94 -3.20
CA GLY A 50 6.23 -5.61 -3.52
C GLY A 50 5.22 -4.74 -4.28
N ARG A 51 4.51 -5.32 -5.26
CA ARG A 51 3.46 -4.61 -6.03
C ARG A 51 2.23 -4.26 -5.19
N LEU A 52 1.86 -5.11 -4.23
CA LEU A 52 0.75 -4.83 -3.30
C LEU A 52 1.12 -3.83 -2.21
N LEU A 53 2.36 -3.89 -1.70
CA LEU A 53 2.83 -3.03 -0.61
C LEU A 53 3.13 -1.60 -1.08
N ALA A 54 3.55 -1.39 -2.33
CA ALA A 54 3.85 -0.05 -2.84
C ALA A 54 2.68 0.95 -2.77
N PRO A 55 1.45 0.64 -3.26
CA PRO A 55 0.31 1.54 -3.12
C PRO A 55 -0.12 1.73 -1.66
N LEU A 56 -0.02 0.69 -0.82
CA LEU A 56 -0.28 0.80 0.62
C LEU A 56 0.70 1.75 1.31
N ALA A 57 2.00 1.64 1.00
CA ALA A 57 3.02 2.54 1.51
C ALA A 57 2.76 3.98 1.06
N ARG A 58 2.40 4.20 -0.22
CA ARG A 58 1.99 5.54 -0.70
C ARG A 58 0.80 6.09 0.08
N LEU A 59 -0.23 5.28 0.31
CA LEU A 59 -1.41 5.70 1.08
C LEU A 59 -1.03 6.08 2.52
N CYS A 60 -0.23 5.24 3.19
CA CYS A 60 0.26 5.51 4.54
C CYS A 60 1.03 6.83 4.60
N LEU A 61 2.00 7.01 3.71
CA LEU A 61 2.82 8.23 3.66
C LEU A 61 1.97 9.46 3.37
N ALA A 62 1.07 9.38 2.38
CA ALA A 62 0.14 10.47 2.03
C ALA A 62 -0.73 10.91 3.22
N ASN A 63 -1.09 9.97 4.10
CA ASN A 63 -1.90 10.24 5.31
C ASN A 63 -1.06 10.40 6.59
N GLY A 64 0.26 10.54 6.49
CA GLY A 64 1.15 10.74 7.64
C GLY A 64 1.24 9.54 8.60
N VAL A 65 0.86 8.34 8.15
CA VAL A 65 1.01 7.10 8.90
C VAL A 65 2.47 6.66 8.87
N PRO A 66 3.17 6.61 10.03
CA PRO A 66 4.56 6.17 10.09
C PRO A 66 4.71 4.69 9.77
N PHE A 67 5.89 4.31 9.27
CA PHE A 67 6.23 2.91 9.01
C PHE A 67 5.98 2.01 10.22
N ALA A 68 6.38 2.44 11.43
CA ALA A 68 6.18 1.66 12.66
C ALA A 68 4.70 1.34 12.93
N THR A 69 3.77 2.22 12.54
CA THR A 69 2.32 1.97 12.69
C THR A 69 1.85 0.92 11.68
N ALA A 70 2.29 1.03 10.42
CA ALA A 70 1.98 0.04 9.40
C ALA A 70 2.61 -1.33 9.72
N GLU A 71 3.84 -1.34 10.23
CA GLU A 71 4.56 -2.54 10.66
C GLU A 71 3.82 -3.25 11.81
N GLU A 72 3.31 -2.49 12.79
CA GLU A 72 2.50 -3.03 13.89
C GLU A 72 1.23 -3.73 13.38
N LEU A 73 0.53 -3.12 12.41
CA LEU A 73 -0.65 -3.73 11.78
C LEU A 73 -0.29 -5.01 11.02
N LEU A 74 0.83 -5.01 10.29
CA LEU A 74 1.30 -6.17 9.55
C LEU A 74 1.68 -7.32 10.49
N LYS A 75 2.40 -7.04 11.58
CA LYS A 75 2.74 -8.04 12.61
C LYS A 75 1.49 -8.68 13.21
N ARG A 76 0.46 -7.89 13.48
CA ARG A 76 -0.84 -8.38 13.98
C ARG A 76 -1.50 -9.33 12.99
N ALA A 77 -1.56 -8.95 11.72
CA ALA A 77 -2.12 -9.79 10.67
C ALA A 77 -1.39 -11.14 10.61
N PHE A 78 -0.05 -11.14 10.62
CA PHE A 78 0.75 -12.38 10.65
C PHE A 78 0.45 -13.25 11.87
N VAL A 79 0.34 -12.67 13.06
CA VAL A 79 0.00 -13.41 14.29
C VAL A 79 -1.41 -14.00 14.22
N GLN A 80 -2.38 -13.25 13.70
CA GLN A 80 -3.77 -13.67 13.55
C GLN A 80 -3.90 -14.83 12.54
N GLU A 81 -3.30 -14.68 11.36
CA GLU A 81 -3.31 -15.73 10.32
C GLU A 81 -2.58 -16.99 10.80
N ALA A 82 -1.42 -16.85 11.46
CA ALA A 82 -0.69 -18.00 12.01
C ALA A 82 -1.48 -18.73 13.11
N ALA A 83 -2.27 -18.01 13.90
CA ALA A 83 -3.16 -18.62 14.89
C ALA A 83 -4.33 -19.35 14.21
N ALA A 84 -4.88 -18.80 13.12
CA ALA A 84 -5.99 -19.37 12.38
C ALA A 84 -5.64 -20.68 11.64
N LEU A 85 -4.38 -20.88 11.26
CA LEU A 85 -3.89 -22.12 10.64
C LEU A 85 -4.01 -23.37 11.54
N GLN A 86 -4.26 -23.21 12.83
CA GLN A 86 -4.29 -24.32 13.80
C GLN A 86 -5.59 -24.34 14.63
N PRO A 87 -6.77 -24.49 13.98
CA PRO A 87 -8.04 -24.54 14.69
C PRO A 87 -8.07 -25.77 15.61
N GLY A 88 -8.22 -25.55 16.91
CA GLY A 88 -8.32 -26.63 17.91
C GLY A 88 -7.01 -27.11 18.53
N ALA A 89 -5.86 -26.50 18.21
CA ALA A 89 -4.61 -26.82 18.90
C ALA A 89 -4.68 -26.46 20.40
N PRO A 90 -4.00 -27.22 21.29
CA PRO A 90 -3.97 -26.91 22.72
C PRO A 90 -3.48 -25.48 22.95
N GLY A 91 -4.14 -24.74 23.85
CA GLY A 91 -3.73 -23.38 24.22
C GLY A 91 -2.29 -23.32 24.76
N HIS A 92 -1.81 -24.42 25.35
CA HIS A 92 -0.41 -24.55 25.73
C HIS A 92 0.51 -24.58 24.50
N GLY A 93 1.51 -23.71 24.48
CA GLY A 93 2.49 -23.61 23.39
C GLY A 93 2.07 -22.78 22.18
N ALA A 94 0.87 -22.17 22.17
CA ALA A 94 0.40 -21.35 21.05
C ALA A 94 1.38 -20.22 20.68
N VAL A 95 1.88 -19.49 21.68
CA VAL A 95 2.91 -18.44 21.50
C VAL A 95 4.17 -18.99 20.83
N SER A 96 4.61 -20.19 21.20
CA SER A 96 5.81 -20.79 20.61
C SER A 96 5.58 -21.15 19.15
N ARG A 97 4.43 -21.76 18.82
CA ARG A 97 4.09 -22.16 17.46
C ARG A 97 3.93 -20.96 16.53
N ILE A 98 3.21 -19.92 16.98
CA ILE A 98 3.05 -18.67 16.23
C ILE A 98 4.42 -18.01 16.02
N SER A 99 5.26 -17.94 17.05
CA SER A 99 6.62 -17.39 16.94
C SER A 99 7.47 -18.15 15.92
N THR A 100 7.39 -19.49 15.91
CA THR A 100 8.09 -20.32 14.91
C THR A 100 7.55 -20.11 13.49
N ALA A 101 6.23 -20.01 13.31
CA ALA A 101 5.62 -19.85 11.98
C ALA A 101 5.84 -18.46 11.38
N THR A 102 5.85 -17.42 12.21
CA THR A 102 5.93 -16.01 11.77
C THR A 102 7.35 -15.43 11.84
N GLY A 103 8.25 -16.04 12.61
CA GLY A 103 9.55 -15.45 12.95
C GLY A 103 9.48 -14.30 13.97
N ILE A 104 8.29 -13.94 14.47
CA ILE A 104 8.11 -12.87 15.45
C ILE A 104 8.52 -13.39 16.85
N ASN A 105 9.22 -12.58 17.64
CA ASN A 105 9.66 -12.97 18.99
C ASN A 105 8.47 -13.32 19.90
N ARG A 106 8.60 -14.36 20.72
CA ARG A 106 7.59 -14.80 21.71
C ARG A 106 7.06 -13.69 22.61
N ARG A 107 7.90 -12.75 23.06
CA ARG A 107 7.46 -11.58 23.86
C ARG A 107 6.49 -10.72 23.06
N GLU A 108 6.80 -10.51 21.79
CA GLU A 108 5.99 -9.70 20.89
C GLU A 108 4.70 -10.41 20.49
N VAL A 109 4.76 -11.71 20.17
CA VAL A 109 3.57 -12.54 19.94
C VAL A 109 2.62 -12.46 21.14
N THR A 110 3.17 -12.58 22.37
CA THR A 110 2.37 -12.48 23.60
C THR A 110 1.68 -11.12 23.73
N ARG A 111 2.40 -10.02 23.44
CA ARG A 111 1.83 -8.65 23.47
C ARG A 111 0.71 -8.49 22.43
N LEU A 112 0.93 -9.02 21.23
CA LEU A 112 0.00 -8.93 20.11
C LEU A 112 -1.25 -9.80 20.29
N THR A 113 -1.15 -10.92 20.99
CA THR A 113 -2.31 -11.77 21.30
C THR A 113 -3.10 -11.32 22.54
N SER A 114 -2.47 -10.60 23.47
CA SER A 114 -3.12 -10.10 24.68
C SER A 114 -3.82 -8.75 24.51
N SER A 115 -3.50 -7.99 23.46
CA SER A 115 -4.01 -6.62 23.26
C SER A 115 -5.18 -6.61 22.29
N GLU A 116 -6.40 -6.37 22.78
CA GLU A 116 -7.63 -6.29 21.96
C GLU A 116 -7.63 -5.14 20.94
N ALA A 117 -6.77 -4.12 21.09
CA ALA A 117 -6.68 -2.98 20.18
C ALA A 117 -5.21 -2.67 19.80
N PRO A 118 -4.96 -2.04 18.63
CA PRO A 118 -3.67 -1.43 18.33
C PRO A 118 -3.30 -0.45 19.44
N GLU A 119 -2.26 -0.77 20.21
CA GLU A 119 -1.60 0.23 21.05
C GLU A 119 -1.13 1.32 20.09
N ARG A 120 -1.59 2.56 20.32
CA ARG A 120 -1.08 3.70 19.56
C ARG A 120 0.45 3.70 19.69
N PRO A 121 1.20 4.05 18.63
CA PRO A 121 2.64 4.19 18.73
C PRO A 121 2.99 5.01 19.97
N THR A 122 3.91 4.50 20.79
CA THR A 122 4.31 5.14 22.06
C THR A 122 4.89 6.54 21.87
N LYS A 123 5.27 6.91 20.64
CA LYS A 123 5.73 8.25 20.29
C LYS A 123 4.98 8.76 19.05
N ALA A 124 4.41 9.97 19.16
CA ALA A 124 3.77 10.64 18.04
C ALA A 124 4.80 10.91 16.92
N PRO A 125 4.38 10.98 15.64
CA PRO A 125 5.24 11.44 14.56
C PRO A 125 5.80 12.83 14.87
N LEU A 126 7.06 13.08 14.52
CA LEU A 126 7.72 14.36 14.82
C LEU A 126 6.98 15.57 14.24
N ALA A 127 6.38 15.43 13.06
CA ALA A 127 5.56 16.49 12.46
C ALA A 127 4.30 16.79 13.28
N THR A 128 3.65 15.76 13.84
CA THR A 128 2.49 15.91 14.73
C THR A 128 2.88 16.56 16.05
N GLU A 129 4.02 16.18 16.63
CA GLU A 129 4.54 16.77 17.85
C GLU A 129 4.90 18.26 17.66
N LEU A 130 5.57 18.57 16.53
CA LEU A 130 5.91 19.94 16.15
C LEU A 130 4.65 20.78 15.92
N PHE A 131 3.67 20.26 15.18
CA PHE A 131 2.38 20.92 14.95
C PHE A 131 1.65 21.19 16.27
N ALA A 132 1.59 20.19 17.16
CA ALA A 132 0.95 20.32 18.47
C ALA A 132 1.63 21.41 19.30
N ARG A 133 2.97 21.42 19.34
CA ARG A 133 3.72 22.45 20.08
C ARG A 133 3.52 23.84 19.48
N TRP A 134 3.61 23.99 18.16
CA TRP A 134 3.35 25.28 17.50
C TRP A 134 1.96 25.82 17.81
N THR A 135 0.98 24.93 17.94
CA THR A 135 -0.42 25.31 18.20
C THR A 135 -0.72 25.59 19.67
N THR A 136 0.03 24.99 20.60
CA THR A 136 -0.31 25.01 22.04
C THR A 136 0.64 25.86 22.90
N ASP A 137 1.91 25.93 22.55
CA ASP A 137 2.94 26.62 23.32
C ASP A 137 2.81 28.15 23.16
N GLN A 138 2.73 28.87 24.28
CA GLN A 138 2.53 30.32 24.31
C GLN A 138 3.65 31.09 23.60
N ALA A 139 4.86 30.54 23.55
CA ALA A 139 5.99 31.16 22.86
C ALA A 139 5.79 31.28 21.34
N PHE A 140 4.86 30.50 20.77
CA PHE A 140 4.58 30.45 19.34
C PHE A 140 3.16 30.91 19.01
N ARG A 141 2.50 31.65 19.91
CA ARG A 141 1.14 32.16 19.74
C ARG A 141 1.09 33.68 19.84
N ASP A 142 0.19 34.30 19.08
CA ASP A 142 -0.15 35.72 19.21
C ASP A 142 -1.08 35.97 20.40
N HIS A 143 -1.43 37.24 20.60
CA HIS A 143 -2.32 37.68 21.68
C HIS A 143 -3.73 37.07 21.59
N ASP A 144 -4.20 36.76 20.38
CA ASP A 144 -5.50 36.15 20.10
C ASP A 144 -5.43 34.60 20.20
N GLY A 145 -4.27 34.07 20.58
CA GLY A 145 -4.03 32.65 20.74
C GLY A 145 -3.86 31.89 19.41
N ALA A 146 -3.60 32.58 18.30
CA ALA A 146 -3.31 31.96 17.02
C ALA A 146 -1.82 31.66 16.83
N PRO A 147 -1.47 30.55 16.12
CA PRO A 147 -0.07 30.24 15.84
C PRO A 147 0.61 31.36 15.06
N LEU A 148 1.79 31.78 15.51
CA LEU A 148 2.60 32.81 14.86
C LEU A 148 3.08 32.34 13.48
N VAL A 149 3.17 33.29 12.55
CA VAL A 149 4.00 33.13 11.34
C VAL A 149 5.46 33.19 11.78
N LEU A 150 6.23 32.13 11.51
CA LEU A 150 7.60 32.01 11.97
C LEU A 150 8.58 32.23 10.82
N LYS A 151 9.66 32.98 11.04
CA LYS A 151 10.81 32.95 10.13
C LYS A 151 11.38 31.54 10.07
N ARG A 152 11.77 31.07 8.88
CA ARG A 152 12.32 29.71 8.72
C ARG A 152 13.61 29.54 9.53
N LEU A 153 14.49 30.54 9.50
CA LEU A 153 15.76 30.59 10.23
C LEU A 153 15.84 31.89 11.04
N GLY A 154 16.52 31.86 12.18
CA GLY A 154 16.79 33.05 13.00
C GLY A 154 16.61 32.81 14.50
N PRO A 155 16.75 33.87 15.32
CA PRO A 155 16.52 33.79 16.76
C PRO A 155 15.07 33.41 17.07
N ALA A 156 14.83 32.89 18.28
CA ALA A 156 13.49 32.55 18.72
C ALA A 156 12.58 33.80 18.79
N PRO A 157 11.29 33.70 18.41
CA PRO A 157 10.63 32.51 17.85
C PRO A 157 10.90 32.36 16.34
N SER A 158 11.41 31.19 15.94
CA SER A 158 11.63 30.79 14.55
C SER A 158 11.28 29.32 14.34
N PHE A 159 11.04 28.90 13.09
CA PHE A 159 10.76 27.49 12.79
C PHE A 159 11.94 26.60 13.19
N ASP A 160 13.17 27.05 12.94
CA ASP A 160 14.40 26.36 13.33
C ASP A 160 14.49 26.11 14.84
N THR A 161 14.21 27.14 15.65
CA THR A 161 14.23 27.01 17.12
C THR A 161 13.10 26.14 17.65
N LEU A 162 11.92 26.18 17.03
CA LEU A 162 10.81 25.26 17.31
C LEU A 162 11.19 23.81 16.99
N ALA A 163 11.71 23.53 15.79
CA ALA A 163 12.10 22.19 15.37
C ALA A 163 13.18 21.58 16.27
N GLN A 164 14.21 22.38 16.60
CA GLN A 164 15.30 21.98 17.50
C GLN A 164 14.84 21.75 18.95
N SER A 165 13.69 22.29 19.35
CA SER A 165 13.09 22.04 20.66
C SER A 165 12.37 20.70 20.76
N ILE A 166 12.07 20.07 19.60
CA ILE A 166 11.40 18.75 19.50
C ILE A 166 12.43 17.65 19.29
N THR A 167 13.41 17.85 18.40
CA THR A 167 14.41 16.82 18.08
C THR A 167 15.74 17.45 17.70
N ARG A 168 16.83 16.71 17.98
CA ARG A 168 18.19 17.01 17.53
C ARG A 168 18.68 16.06 16.44
N ASP A 169 17.91 15.02 16.14
CA ASP A 169 18.30 13.94 15.23
C ASP A 169 17.83 14.17 13.80
N VAL A 170 16.83 15.06 13.61
CA VAL A 170 16.28 15.39 12.29
C VAL A 170 16.51 16.88 12.01
N HIS A 171 17.02 17.17 10.81
CA HIS A 171 17.28 18.54 10.40
C HIS A 171 15.96 19.33 10.27
N PRO A 172 15.87 20.58 10.76
CA PRO A 172 14.66 21.40 10.70
C PRO A 172 14.07 21.51 9.28
N ARG A 173 14.91 21.63 8.25
CA ARG A 173 14.45 21.58 6.85
C ARG A 173 13.63 20.33 6.52
N SER A 174 14.06 19.13 6.95
CA SER A 174 13.34 17.89 6.68
C SER A 174 11.98 17.86 7.38
N LEU A 175 11.89 18.45 8.57
CA LEU A 175 10.61 18.62 9.27
C LEU A 175 9.71 19.61 8.54
N LEU A 176 10.26 20.72 8.04
CA LEU A 176 9.50 21.68 7.25
C LEU A 176 8.93 21.04 5.98
N ASP A 177 9.78 20.32 5.23
CA ASP A 177 9.40 19.62 4.01
C ASP A 177 8.26 18.62 4.31
N GLU A 178 8.33 17.92 5.44
CA GLU A 178 7.29 16.99 5.89
C GLU A 178 5.98 17.70 6.27
N LEU A 179 6.03 18.82 7.01
CA LEU A 179 4.83 19.59 7.32
C LEU A 179 4.17 20.15 6.05
N VAL A 180 4.95 20.60 5.07
CA VAL A 180 4.43 21.06 3.77
C VAL A 180 3.81 19.90 2.99
N ARG A 181 4.49 18.75 2.94
CA ARG A 181 3.99 17.55 2.28
C ARG A 181 2.66 17.07 2.86
N LEU A 182 2.51 17.15 4.19
CA LEU A 182 1.27 16.82 4.89
C LEU A 182 0.20 17.92 4.81
N GLY A 183 0.48 19.05 4.15
CA GLY A 183 -0.45 20.19 4.06
C GLY A 183 -0.68 20.89 5.41
N LEU A 184 0.20 20.70 6.39
CA LEU A 184 0.10 21.32 7.72
C LEU A 184 0.73 22.71 7.79
N ALA A 185 1.66 23.00 6.89
CA ALA A 185 2.32 24.29 6.79
C ALA A 185 2.52 24.72 5.34
N ARG A 186 2.68 26.01 5.14
CA ARG A 186 3.15 26.60 3.88
C ARG A 186 4.42 27.37 4.15
N HIS A 187 5.43 27.16 3.30
CA HIS A 187 6.63 27.99 3.26
C HIS A 187 6.48 29.03 2.15
N ASP A 188 6.55 30.30 2.52
CA ASP A 188 6.65 31.42 1.59
C ASP A 188 8.14 31.67 1.32
N ALA A 189 8.57 31.38 0.08
CA ALA A 189 9.96 31.50 -0.33
C ALA A 189 10.44 32.97 -0.45
N GLU A 190 9.54 33.92 -0.70
CA GLU A 190 9.91 35.33 -0.87
C GLU A 190 10.19 35.98 0.49
N SER A 191 9.31 35.72 1.46
CA SER A 191 9.43 36.26 2.82
C SER A 191 10.31 35.41 3.76
N ASP A 192 10.68 34.20 3.33
CA ASP A 192 11.29 33.12 4.11
C ASP A 192 10.57 32.83 5.43
N CYS A 193 9.24 32.86 5.37
CA CYS A 193 8.36 32.61 6.51
C CYS A 193 7.56 31.32 6.34
N VAL A 194 7.33 30.62 7.44
CA VAL A 194 6.50 29.43 7.51
C VAL A 194 5.22 29.78 8.26
N THR A 195 4.08 29.47 7.63
CA THR A 195 2.76 29.68 8.20
C THR A 195 2.09 28.32 8.39
N LEU A 196 1.55 28.08 9.58
CA LEU A 196 0.73 26.91 9.85
C LEU A 196 -0.61 27.07 9.14
N LEU A 197 -1.03 26.04 8.41
CA LEU A 197 -2.32 26.05 7.72
C LEU A 197 -3.42 25.69 8.72
N ARG A 198 -4.21 26.68 9.13
CA ARG A 198 -5.44 26.42 9.92
C ARG A 198 -6.51 25.88 8.98
N GLY A 199 -6.67 24.56 9.02
CA GLY A 199 -7.74 23.84 8.34
C GLY A 199 -7.40 22.37 8.26
N ASP A 200 -8.13 21.56 9.03
CA ASP A 200 -8.38 20.15 8.75
C ASP A 200 -7.22 19.17 9.02
N PHE A 201 -6.76 19.05 10.28
CA PHE A 201 -6.30 17.73 10.77
C PHE A 201 -7.43 16.68 10.74
N VAL A 202 -8.66 17.12 10.43
CA VAL A 202 -9.83 16.30 10.17
C VAL A 202 -9.81 15.89 8.70
N PRO A 203 -9.72 14.60 8.37
CA PRO A 203 -10.01 14.14 7.03
C PRO A 203 -11.40 14.70 6.64
N LYS A 204 -11.47 15.60 5.64
CA LYS A 204 -12.74 16.15 5.12
C LYS A 204 -13.69 14.97 4.88
N GLY A 205 -14.95 15.03 5.29
CA GLY A 205 -15.85 13.87 5.40
C GLY A 205 -15.77 12.83 4.25
N ASP A 206 -15.56 13.27 3.01
CA ASP A 206 -15.31 12.41 1.84
C ASP A 206 -14.13 11.42 2.01
N SER A 207 -13.07 11.81 2.70
CA SER A 207 -11.86 11.00 2.86
C SER A 207 -12.05 9.80 3.80
N GLN A 208 -12.84 9.92 4.88
CA GLN A 208 -13.16 8.74 5.71
C GLN A 208 -14.05 7.76 4.96
N GLN A 209 -15.03 8.27 4.20
CA GLN A 209 -15.87 7.43 3.35
C GLN A 209 -15.06 6.77 2.22
N MET A 210 -14.11 7.51 1.61
CA MET A 210 -13.22 6.98 0.58
C MET A 210 -12.27 5.92 1.13
N LEU A 211 -11.74 6.11 2.35
CA LEU A 211 -10.91 5.12 3.03
C LEU A 211 -11.72 3.87 3.40
N GLY A 212 -12.97 4.04 3.85
CA GLY A 212 -13.90 2.93 4.09
C GLY A 212 -14.17 2.14 2.80
N LEU A 213 -14.49 2.85 1.71
CA LEU A 213 -14.73 2.24 0.40
C LEU A 213 -13.49 1.53 -0.14
N LEU A 214 -12.29 2.10 0.04
CA LEU A 214 -11.03 1.45 -0.32
C LEU A 214 -10.84 0.15 0.47
N GLY A 215 -11.02 0.20 1.80
CA GLY A 215 -10.88 -0.95 2.68
C GLY A 215 -11.86 -2.07 2.32
N ASP A 216 -13.13 -1.72 2.09
CA ASP A 216 -14.15 -2.67 1.64
C ASP A 216 -13.78 -3.26 0.26
N ASN A 217 -13.60 -2.42 -0.75
CA ASN A 217 -13.44 -2.89 -2.12
C ASN A 217 -12.14 -3.65 -2.33
N CYS A 218 -11.00 -3.08 -1.89
CA CYS A 218 -9.70 -3.72 -2.05
C CYS A 218 -9.53 -4.89 -1.08
N GLY A 219 -10.10 -4.83 0.12
CA GLY A 219 -10.08 -5.93 1.08
C GLY A 219 -10.76 -7.18 0.53
N ASP A 220 -12.02 -7.08 0.11
CA ASP A 220 -12.75 -8.25 -0.42
C ASP A 220 -12.14 -8.77 -1.72
N HIS A 221 -11.62 -7.88 -2.57
CA HIS A 221 -10.92 -8.31 -3.78
C HIS A 221 -9.63 -9.07 -3.40
N LEU A 222 -8.81 -8.53 -2.49
CA LEU A 222 -7.58 -9.20 -2.07
C LEU A 222 -7.89 -10.54 -1.38
N ASP A 223 -8.90 -10.61 -0.52
CA ASP A 223 -9.34 -11.86 0.11
C ASP A 223 -9.78 -12.90 -0.91
N ALA A 224 -10.53 -12.49 -1.94
CA ALA A 224 -10.94 -13.36 -3.03
C ALA A 224 -9.73 -13.87 -3.84
N ALA A 225 -8.78 -12.97 -4.17
CA ALA A 225 -7.56 -13.29 -4.90
C ALA A 225 -6.65 -14.23 -4.11
N VAL A 226 -6.45 -13.95 -2.81
CA VAL A 226 -5.69 -14.81 -1.90
C VAL A 226 -6.38 -16.18 -1.79
N ALA A 227 -7.70 -16.23 -1.62
CA ALA A 227 -8.43 -17.49 -1.57
C ALA A 227 -8.28 -18.30 -2.86
N ASN A 228 -8.30 -17.64 -4.03
CA ASN A 228 -8.06 -18.29 -5.32
C ASN A 228 -6.63 -18.85 -5.42
N VAL A 229 -5.61 -18.10 -4.99
CA VAL A 229 -4.19 -18.53 -4.98
C VAL A 229 -3.94 -19.68 -4.00
N LEU A 230 -4.58 -19.65 -2.83
CA LEU A 230 -4.46 -20.69 -1.80
C LEU A 230 -5.32 -21.93 -2.11
N SER A 231 -6.26 -21.85 -3.05
CA SER A 231 -7.07 -22.96 -3.54
C SER A 231 -6.69 -23.36 -4.98
N ASP A 232 -7.54 -24.15 -5.65
CA ASP A 232 -7.36 -24.54 -7.05
C ASP A 232 -7.79 -23.45 -8.06
N GLY A 233 -7.81 -22.17 -7.65
CA GLY A 233 -8.10 -21.02 -8.52
C GLY A 233 -9.57 -20.79 -8.92
N ARG A 234 -10.54 -21.56 -8.40
CA ARG A 234 -11.93 -21.56 -8.90
C ARG A 234 -12.99 -21.02 -7.94
N ARG A 235 -12.59 -20.50 -6.78
CA ARG A 235 -13.55 -20.18 -5.71
C ARG A 235 -14.27 -18.85 -5.96
N HIS A 236 -13.58 -17.87 -6.51
CA HIS A 236 -14.11 -16.52 -6.74
C HIS A 236 -13.84 -16.04 -8.16
N VAL A 237 -14.77 -15.29 -8.73
CA VAL A 237 -14.61 -14.68 -10.06
C VAL A 237 -13.66 -13.49 -9.95
N GLU A 238 -12.49 -13.60 -10.58
CA GLU A 238 -11.50 -12.53 -10.68
C GLU A 238 -11.09 -12.40 -12.15
N GLN A 239 -11.69 -11.43 -12.86
CA GLN A 239 -11.49 -11.23 -14.29
C GLN A 239 -11.27 -9.74 -14.58
N ALA A 240 -10.38 -9.46 -15.54
CA ALA A 240 -10.09 -8.11 -15.98
C ALA A 240 -9.86 -8.07 -17.50
N VAL A 241 -10.25 -6.96 -18.11
CA VAL A 241 -9.95 -6.63 -19.50
C VAL A 241 -8.77 -5.67 -19.50
N PHE A 242 -7.70 -6.03 -20.21
CA PHE A 242 -6.52 -5.18 -20.37
C PHE A 242 -6.42 -4.67 -21.81
N ALA A 243 -6.12 -3.37 -21.95
CA ALA A 243 -5.78 -2.73 -23.20
C ALA A 243 -4.67 -1.69 -22.95
N ASP A 244 -3.67 -1.70 -23.81
CA ASP A 244 -2.61 -0.69 -23.91
C ASP A 244 -2.79 0.16 -25.19
N GLU A 245 -1.84 1.06 -25.46
CA GLU A 245 -1.80 1.90 -26.66
C GLU A 245 -3.01 2.86 -26.83
N LEU A 246 -3.71 3.18 -25.73
CA LEU A 246 -4.80 4.15 -25.74
C LEU A 246 -4.27 5.59 -25.62
N SER A 247 -4.78 6.49 -26.47
CA SER A 247 -4.54 7.93 -26.31
C SER A 247 -5.30 8.49 -25.11
N ALA A 248 -4.91 9.68 -24.63
CA ALA A 248 -5.62 10.38 -23.57
C ALA A 248 -7.10 10.64 -23.94
N GLU A 249 -7.36 11.01 -25.20
CA GLU A 249 -8.71 11.22 -25.72
C GLU A 249 -9.53 9.93 -25.73
N SER A 250 -8.90 8.79 -26.02
CA SER A 250 -9.54 7.47 -26.01
C SER A 250 -9.91 7.04 -24.60
N VAL A 251 -9.03 7.33 -23.62
CA VAL A 251 -9.33 7.11 -22.19
C VAL A 251 -10.51 7.97 -21.74
N GLU A 252 -10.59 9.24 -22.16
CA GLU A 252 -11.73 10.10 -21.85
C GLU A 252 -13.02 9.61 -22.52
N ALA A 253 -12.95 9.13 -23.77
CA ALA A 253 -14.09 8.53 -24.47
C ALA A 253 -14.58 7.20 -23.84
N LEU A 254 -13.71 6.48 -23.12
CA LEU A 254 -14.04 5.23 -22.44
C LEU A 254 -14.91 5.44 -21.18
N ARG A 255 -14.76 6.58 -20.49
CA ARG A 255 -15.50 6.89 -19.24
C ARG A 255 -17.02 6.70 -19.35
N PRO A 256 -17.73 7.26 -20.35
CA PRO A 256 -19.18 7.06 -20.47
C PRO A 256 -19.54 5.59 -20.75
N LEU A 257 -18.72 4.83 -21.48
CA LEU A 257 -18.97 3.42 -21.77
C LEU A 257 -18.91 2.57 -20.49
N VAL A 258 -17.86 2.73 -19.69
CA VAL A 258 -17.71 2.03 -18.40
C VAL A 258 -18.83 2.41 -17.44
N THR A 259 -19.20 3.69 -17.40
CA THR A 259 -20.30 4.17 -16.57
C THR A 259 -21.62 3.48 -16.93
N ALA A 260 -21.90 3.33 -18.23
CA ALA A 260 -23.07 2.60 -18.70
C ALA A 260 -23.04 1.11 -18.30
N GLN A 261 -21.87 0.46 -18.35
CA GLN A 261 -21.73 -0.93 -17.89
C GLN A 261 -22.00 -1.07 -16.39
N TRP A 262 -21.49 -0.15 -15.56
CA TRP A 262 -21.79 -0.14 -14.12
C TRP A 262 -23.30 0.05 -13.85
N GLN A 263 -23.94 0.97 -14.56
CA GLN A 263 -25.37 1.19 -14.44
C GLN A 263 -26.16 -0.08 -14.79
N ALA A 264 -25.86 -0.71 -15.93
CA ALA A 264 -26.50 -1.95 -16.34
C ALA A 264 -26.28 -3.09 -15.32
N LEU A 265 -25.05 -3.25 -14.80
CA LEU A 265 -24.74 -4.23 -13.77
C LEU A 265 -25.56 -3.99 -12.49
N ARG A 266 -25.57 -2.76 -11.98
CA ARG A 266 -26.32 -2.39 -10.78
C ARG A 266 -27.81 -2.63 -10.95
N ASP A 267 -28.37 -2.18 -12.07
CA ASP A 267 -29.80 -2.25 -12.36
C ASP A 267 -30.27 -3.71 -12.51
N ALA A 268 -29.39 -4.61 -12.95
CA ALA A 268 -29.65 -6.06 -12.98
C ALA A 268 -29.43 -6.74 -11.62
N MET A 269 -28.33 -6.44 -10.93
CA MET A 269 -27.89 -7.20 -9.74
C MET A 269 -28.60 -6.80 -8.45
N VAL A 270 -28.88 -5.50 -8.25
CA VAL A 270 -29.53 -5.06 -7.00
C VAL A 270 -30.90 -5.73 -6.82
N PRO A 271 -31.82 -5.73 -7.80
CA PRO A 271 -33.11 -6.40 -7.64
C PRO A 271 -32.98 -7.92 -7.48
N ALA A 272 -32.06 -8.55 -8.21
CA ALA A 272 -31.82 -9.99 -8.11
C ALA A 272 -31.32 -10.40 -6.71
N LEU A 273 -30.37 -9.65 -6.15
CA LEU A 273 -29.86 -9.88 -4.79
C LEU A 273 -30.95 -9.65 -3.73
N THR A 274 -31.77 -8.60 -3.88
CA THR A 274 -32.92 -8.37 -2.99
C THR A 274 -33.90 -9.53 -3.01
N ALA A 275 -34.25 -10.04 -4.20
CA ALA A 275 -35.15 -11.19 -4.34
C ALA A 275 -34.58 -12.46 -3.71
N LEU A 276 -33.27 -12.70 -3.84
CA LEU A 276 -32.60 -13.83 -3.19
C LEU A 276 -32.64 -13.73 -1.66
N ILE A 277 -32.37 -12.54 -1.11
CA ILE A 277 -32.42 -12.27 0.34
C ILE A 277 -33.84 -12.50 0.87
N GLU A 278 -34.87 -12.05 0.16
CA GLU A 278 -36.27 -12.24 0.53
C GLU A 278 -36.68 -13.71 0.47
N ALA A 279 -36.25 -14.44 -0.58
CA ALA A 279 -36.49 -15.86 -0.72
C ALA A 279 -35.79 -16.68 0.38
N ASP A 280 -34.55 -16.31 0.76
CA ASP A 280 -33.85 -16.91 1.90
C ASP A 280 -34.64 -16.74 3.19
N ARG A 281 -35.14 -15.53 3.45
CA ARG A 281 -35.94 -15.23 4.64
C ARG A 281 -37.24 -16.02 4.66
N ALA A 282 -37.95 -16.09 3.53
CA ALA A 282 -39.20 -16.83 3.41
C ALA A 282 -39.00 -18.35 3.59
N ALA A 283 -37.89 -18.89 3.10
CA ALA A 283 -37.53 -20.29 3.23
C ALA A 283 -36.88 -20.66 4.58
N GLY A 284 -36.66 -19.68 5.47
CA GLY A 284 -35.96 -19.90 6.75
C GLY A 284 -34.50 -20.32 6.60
N ARG A 285 -33.85 -19.95 5.49
CA ARG A 285 -32.43 -20.25 5.24
C ARG A 285 -31.52 -19.36 6.07
N ARG A 286 -30.35 -19.88 6.44
CA ARG A 286 -29.31 -19.15 7.17
C ARG A 286 -28.65 -18.12 6.25
N GLN A 287 -28.61 -16.85 6.69
CA GLN A 287 -28.13 -15.71 5.90
C GLN A 287 -26.73 -15.26 6.35
N ASP A 288 -25.75 -16.15 6.23
CA ASP A 288 -24.37 -15.94 6.70
C ASP A 288 -23.33 -15.83 5.59
N GLN A 289 -23.79 -15.61 4.36
CA GLN A 289 -22.94 -15.39 3.18
C GLN A 289 -22.94 -13.91 2.81
N ARG A 290 -21.76 -13.35 2.51
CA ARG A 290 -21.60 -11.98 1.96
C ARG A 290 -21.08 -12.09 0.53
N VAL A 291 -21.60 -11.23 -0.35
CA VAL A 291 -21.10 -11.06 -1.72
C VAL A 291 -20.77 -9.60 -2.00
N ARG A 292 -19.69 -9.35 -2.73
CA ARG A 292 -19.33 -8.04 -3.29
C ARG A 292 -19.13 -8.17 -4.78
N ILE A 293 -19.79 -7.29 -5.54
CA ILE A 293 -19.66 -7.20 -7.00
C ILE A 293 -19.29 -5.75 -7.30
N GLY A 294 -18.17 -5.53 -7.98
CA GLY A 294 -17.65 -4.21 -8.28
C GLY A 294 -17.08 -4.12 -9.70
N LEU A 295 -17.11 -2.92 -10.26
CA LEU A 295 -16.45 -2.57 -11.51
C LEU A 295 -15.39 -1.51 -11.21
N TYR A 296 -14.15 -1.77 -11.62
CA TYR A 296 -13.03 -0.87 -11.39
C TYR A 296 -12.29 -0.62 -12.69
N THR A 297 -11.80 0.61 -12.87
CA THR A 297 -10.92 0.99 -13.97
C THR A 297 -9.70 1.70 -13.42
N PHE A 298 -8.53 1.33 -13.91
CA PHE A 298 -7.27 1.99 -13.61
C PHE A 298 -6.62 2.41 -14.94
N THR A 299 -6.10 3.62 -14.99
CA THR A 299 -5.43 4.18 -16.16
C THR A 299 -4.21 4.95 -15.71
N GLU A 300 -3.10 4.78 -16.39
CA GLU A 300 -1.86 5.52 -16.15
C GLU A 300 -1.17 5.85 -17.48
N SER A 301 -0.34 6.89 -17.49
CA SER A 301 0.53 7.17 -18.62
C SER A 301 1.59 6.08 -18.73
N GLN A 302 1.73 5.48 -19.90
CA GLN A 302 2.83 4.58 -20.17
C GLN A 302 4.10 5.38 -20.53
N PRO A 303 5.28 4.95 -20.07
CA PRO A 303 6.53 5.57 -20.47
C PRO A 303 6.74 5.42 -21.99
N ASP A 304 7.19 6.47 -22.66
CA ASP A 304 7.48 6.46 -24.10
C ASP A 304 8.49 5.35 -24.43
N THR A 305 8.06 4.38 -25.22
CA THR A 305 8.89 3.27 -25.70
C THR A 305 10.02 3.73 -26.64
N ASP A 306 9.93 4.97 -27.14
CA ASP A 306 10.91 5.61 -28.05
C ASP A 306 11.96 6.48 -27.34
N SER A 307 11.94 6.55 -26.00
CA SER A 307 13.00 7.24 -25.26
C SER A 307 14.24 6.33 -25.21
N PRO A 308 15.38 6.67 -25.84
CA PRO A 308 16.55 5.81 -25.82
C PRO A 308 16.98 5.63 -24.36
N ALA A 309 16.98 4.37 -23.92
CA ALA A 309 17.45 3.97 -22.60
C ALA A 309 18.79 4.67 -22.33
N THR A 310 18.80 5.57 -21.34
CA THR A 310 20.04 6.21 -20.92
C THR A 310 20.91 5.11 -20.34
N GLU A 311 21.93 4.68 -21.10
CA GLU A 311 22.89 3.69 -20.64
C GLU A 311 23.42 4.12 -19.26
N PRO A 312 23.44 3.22 -18.26
CA PRO A 312 24.03 3.54 -16.98
C PRO A 312 25.52 3.78 -17.18
N THR A 313 25.94 5.05 -17.11
CA THR A 313 27.36 5.42 -17.15
C THR A 313 28.12 4.65 -16.08
N ALA A 314 28.93 3.68 -16.50
CA ALA A 314 29.82 2.94 -15.64
C ALA A 314 30.73 3.91 -14.88
N ARG A 315 30.46 4.03 -13.57
CA ARG A 315 31.28 4.81 -12.65
C ARG A 315 32.67 4.14 -12.56
N ARG A 316 33.64 4.64 -13.33
CA ARG A 316 35.04 4.23 -13.24
C ARG A 316 35.52 4.41 -11.80
N SER A 317 35.71 3.27 -11.13
CA SER A 317 36.46 3.12 -9.88
C SER A 317 37.85 3.75 -10.05
N ARG A 318 38.09 4.89 -9.40
CA ARG A 318 39.45 5.39 -9.16
C ARG A 318 40.01 4.60 -7.99
N LYS A 319 40.89 3.63 -8.28
CA LYS A 319 41.77 3.00 -7.29
C LYS A 319 42.62 4.09 -6.62
N SER A 320 42.45 4.29 -5.32
CA SER A 320 43.36 5.08 -4.50
C SER A 320 44.65 4.30 -4.30
N THR A 321 45.75 4.77 -4.88
CA THR A 321 47.09 4.32 -4.52
C THR A 321 47.47 4.92 -3.17
N LEU A 322 47.60 4.07 -2.14
CA LEU A 322 48.37 4.41 -0.95
C LEU A 322 49.81 4.66 -1.38
N LYS A 323 50.35 5.85 -1.08
CA LYS A 323 51.79 6.07 -1.00
C LYS A 323 52.18 6.02 0.47
N GLU A 324 52.83 4.93 0.85
CA GLU A 324 53.75 4.91 1.99
C GLU A 324 54.84 5.96 1.74
N HIS A 325 55.04 6.89 2.67
CA HIS A 325 56.32 7.59 2.82
C HIS A 325 56.73 7.48 4.29
N SER A 326 57.75 6.64 4.49
CA SER A 326 58.63 6.63 5.65
C SER A 326 59.62 7.79 5.52
N LYS A 327 59.61 8.71 6.49
CA LYS A 327 60.77 9.30 7.18
C LYS A 327 60.31 10.28 8.23
#